data_AF-A0A8D8W9E9-F1
#
_entry.id   AF-A0A8D8W9E9-F1
#
_cell.length_a   1.000
_cell.length_b   1.000
_cell.length_c   1.000
_cell.angle_alpha   90.00
_cell.angle_beta   90.00
_cell.angle_gamma   90.00
#
_symmetry.space_group_name_H-M   'P 1'
#
loop_
_entity.id
_entity.type
_entity.pdbx_description
1 polymer ?
#
loop_
_entity_poly.entity_id
_entity_poly.type
_entity_poly.pdbx_seq_one_letter_code
_entity_poly.pdbx_strand_id
1 'polypeptide(L)'
;TKSFSSRSNLKKHLLIHEGIQYPCSQCNKSFSQKGHLKLHLLRHEGIKYPCNKCTKSFSQKSRLKRHLLVHEGTKYPCIKCGKSFSWEISLREHILNAHVGIKYTCN
;
A
#
# COMPACT_ATOMS: atom_id res chain seq x y z
N THR A 1 -10.52 14.49 -13.42
CA THR A 1 -11.78 13.76 -13.20
C THR A 1 -11.47 12.40 -12.60
N LYS A 2 -12.15 11.98 -11.52
CA LYS A 2 -12.01 10.62 -10.98
C LYS A 2 -13.17 9.76 -11.47
N SER A 3 -12.86 8.67 -12.16
CA SER A 3 -13.85 7.71 -12.66
C SER A 3 -13.87 6.47 -11.76
N PHE A 4 -15.06 5.95 -11.44
CA PHE A 4 -15.23 4.82 -10.54
C PHE A 4 -15.89 3.65 -11.25
N SER A 5 -15.29 2.46 -11.12
CA SER A 5 -15.79 1.22 -11.73
C SER A 5 -17.00 0.62 -11.02
N SER A 6 -17.42 1.17 -9.87
CA SER A 6 -18.61 0.71 -9.16
C SER A 6 -19.29 1.83 -8.38
N ARG A 7 -20.62 1.71 -8.22
CA ARG A 7 -21.45 2.64 -7.44
C ARG A 7 -21.02 2.69 -5.97
N SER A 8 -20.61 1.57 -5.40
CA SER A 8 -20.11 1.49 -4.02
C SER A 8 -18.81 2.27 -3.83
N ASN A 9 -17.92 2.27 -4.82
CA ASN A 9 -16.68 3.04 -4.76
C ASN A 9 -16.94 4.54 -4.90
N LEU A 10 -17.89 4.92 -5.77
CA LEU A 10 -18.34 6.31 -5.87
C LEU A 10 -18.94 6.80 -4.54
N LYS A 11 -19.84 6.03 -3.91
CA LYS A 11 -20.41 6.40 -2.60
C LYS A 11 -19.34 6.64 -1.54
N LYS A 12 -18.36 5.74 -1.43
CA LYS A 12 -17.23 5.90 -0.49
C LYS A 12 -16.38 7.13 -0.81
N HIS A 13 -16.23 7.47 -2.08
CA HIS A 13 -15.50 8.67 -2.49
C HIS A 13 -16.24 9.96 -2.12
N LEU A 14 -17.56 10.00 -2.30
CA LEU A 14 -18.38 11.18 -1.98
C LEU A 14 -18.28 11.60 -0.51
N LEU A 15 -18.09 10.64 0.41
CA LEU A 15 -17.83 10.94 1.83
C LEU A 15 -16.66 11.91 2.05
N ILE A 16 -15.66 11.90 1.15
CA ILE A 16 -14.51 12.81 1.21
C ILE A 16 -14.96 14.25 0.93
N HIS A 17 -15.86 14.46 -0.02
CA HIS A 17 -16.39 15.78 -0.36
C HIS A 17 -17.30 16.33 0.73
N GLU A 18 -18.04 15.46 1.41
CA GLU A 18 -18.89 15.81 2.54
C GLU A 18 -18.10 16.00 3.85
N GLY A 19 -16.77 15.83 3.82
CA GLY A 19 -15.92 15.93 5.01
C GLY A 19 -16.14 14.82 6.03
N ILE A 20 -16.88 13.76 5.68
CA ILE A 20 -17.18 12.65 6.57
C ILE A 20 -15.91 11.80 6.72
N GLN A 21 -15.42 11.75 7.97
CA GLN A 21 -14.27 10.95 8.34
C GLN A 21 -14.58 10.06 9.55
N TYR A 22 -13.78 9.01 9.70
CA TYR A 22 -13.81 8.09 10.83
C TYR A 22 -12.66 8.44 11.78
N PRO A 23 -12.91 9.17 12.87
CA PRO A 23 -11.88 9.57 13.82
C PRO A 23 -11.39 8.37 14.65
N CYS A 24 -10.12 8.40 15.03
CA CYS A 24 -9.55 7.50 16.01
C CYS A 24 -9.91 7.98 17.41
N SER A 25 -10.37 7.08 18.27
CA SER A 25 -10.67 7.39 19.68
C SER A 25 -9.42 7.51 20.56
N GLN A 26 -8.25 7.11 20.06
CA GLN A 26 -7.00 7.06 20.83
C GLN A 26 -5.94 8.07 20.37
N CYS A 27 -6.19 8.80 19.27
CA CYS A 27 -5.32 9.89 18.80
C CYS A 27 -6.06 10.82 17.83
N ASN A 28 -5.47 11.96 17.49
CA ASN A 28 -6.07 12.98 16.62
C ASN A 28 -6.06 12.62 15.12
N LYS A 29 -6.06 11.33 14.76
CA LYS A 29 -6.06 10.88 13.36
C LYS A 29 -7.46 10.50 12.91
N SER A 30 -7.81 10.90 11.70
CA SER A 30 -9.08 10.58 11.05
C SER A 30 -8.85 9.92 9.70
N PHE A 31 -9.75 9.04 9.30
CA PHE A 31 -9.63 8.22 8.09
C PHE A 31 -10.85 8.38 7.20
N SER A 32 -10.67 8.38 5.89
CA SER A 32 -11.80 8.42 4.92
C SER A 32 -12.55 7.10 4.79
N GLN A 33 -12.04 6.01 5.38
CA GLN A 33 -12.66 4.68 5.31
C GLN A 33 -12.58 3.95 6.64
N LYS A 34 -13.70 3.34 7.06
CA LYS A 34 -13.81 2.55 8.29
C LYS A 34 -12.77 1.42 8.37
N GLY A 35 -12.50 0.76 7.24
CA GLY A 35 -11.48 -0.30 7.17
C GLY A 35 -10.07 0.19 7.49
N HIS A 36 -9.72 1.41 7.08
CA HIS A 36 -8.43 2.01 7.40
C HIS A 36 -8.32 2.39 8.87
N LEU A 37 -9.41 2.92 9.47
CA LEU A 37 -9.46 3.14 10.91
C LEU A 37 -9.26 1.82 11.68
N LYS A 38 -9.94 0.74 11.29
CA LYS A 38 -9.78 -0.58 11.94
C LYS A 38 -8.33 -1.07 11.88
N LEU A 39 -7.69 -1.01 10.71
CA LEU A 39 -6.28 -1.38 10.56
C LEU A 39 -5.35 -0.48 11.38
N HIS A 40 -5.70 0.80 11.54
CA HIS A 40 -4.95 1.73 12.36
C HIS A 40 -5.08 1.43 13.86
N LEU A 41 -6.27 1.06 14.34
CA LEU A 41 -6.50 0.70 15.75
C LEU A 41 -5.65 -0.50 16.19
N LEU A 42 -5.42 -1.48 15.29
CA LEU A 42 -4.50 -2.59 15.56
C LEU A 42 -3.09 -2.13 15.96
N ARG A 43 -2.64 -0.95 15.49
CA ARG A 43 -1.34 -0.40 15.89
C ARG A 43 -1.34 0.06 17.34
N HIS A 44 -2.44 0.63 17.82
CA HIS A 44 -2.57 1.04 19.21
C HIS A 44 -2.58 -0.18 20.15
N GLU A 45 -3.22 -1.26 19.72
CA GLU A 45 -3.25 -2.54 20.43
C GLU A 45 -1.91 -3.31 20.32
N GLY A 46 -0.90 -2.75 19.62
CA GLY A 46 0.38 -3.41 19.41
C GLY A 46 0.30 -4.67 18.53
N ILE A 47 -0.83 -4.93 17.88
CA ILE A 47 -1.04 -6.12 17.06
C ILE A 47 -0.19 -6.02 15.80
N LYS A 48 0.71 -7.00 15.64
CA LYS A 48 1.57 -7.15 14.48
C LYS A 48 1.49 -8.57 13.93
N TYR A 49 1.84 -8.71 12.67
CA TYR A 49 1.93 -9.97 11.94
C TYR A 49 3.41 -10.37 11.86
N PRO A 50 3.90 -11.30 12.70
CA PRO A 50 5.29 -11.71 12.71
C PRO A 50 5.64 -12.56 11.49
N CYS A 51 6.88 -12.42 11.02
CA CYS A 51 7.48 -13.37 10.08
C CYS A 51 7.92 -14.61 10.84
N ASN A 52 7.69 -15.79 10.28
CA ASN A 52 8.15 -17.06 10.86
C ASN A 52 9.59 -17.43 10.44
N LYS A 53 10.19 -16.69 9.51
CA LYS A 53 11.54 -16.92 8.98
C LYS A 53 12.59 -15.91 9.49
N CYS A 54 12.17 -14.84 10.17
CA CYS A 54 13.08 -13.86 10.77
C CYS A 54 12.37 -13.05 11.88
N THR A 55 13.10 -12.15 12.55
CA THR A 55 12.59 -11.34 13.67
C THR A 55 11.66 -10.19 13.25
N LYS A 56 11.40 -10.00 11.95
CA LYS A 56 10.58 -8.89 11.46
C LYS A 56 9.09 -9.12 11.71
N SER A 57 8.39 -8.04 12.03
CA SER A 57 6.93 -8.03 12.19
C SER A 57 6.31 -6.84 11.44
N PHE A 58 5.07 -7.02 10.97
CA PHE A 58 4.42 -6.06 10.09
C PHE A 58 3.09 -5.61 10.66
N SER A 59 2.68 -4.37 10.38
CA SER A 59 1.38 -3.85 10.82
C SER A 59 0.19 -4.38 10.00
N GLN A 60 0.43 -5.07 8.89
CA GLN A 60 -0.62 -5.56 7.99
C GLN A 60 -0.25 -6.94 7.42
N LYS A 61 -1.24 -7.82 7.30
CA LYS A 61 -1.08 -9.16 6.71
C LYS A 61 -0.57 -9.12 5.26
N SER A 62 -1.04 -8.17 4.46
CA SER A 62 -0.57 -7.99 3.07
C SER A 62 0.93 -7.66 3.00
N ARG A 63 1.42 -6.85 3.93
CA ARG A 63 2.84 -6.50 4.04
C ARG A 63 3.69 -7.70 4.45
N LEU A 64 3.21 -8.53 5.38
CA LEU A 64 3.86 -9.79 5.73
C LEU A 64 3.90 -10.75 4.53
N LYS A 65 2.77 -10.99 3.85
CA LYS A 65 2.71 -11.87 2.66
C LYS A 65 3.74 -11.45 1.61
N ARG A 66 3.82 -10.15 1.32
CA ARG A 66 4.82 -9.62 0.39
C ARG A 66 6.25 -9.79 0.91
N HIS A 67 6.48 -9.60 2.21
CA HIS A 67 7.81 -9.82 2.79
C HIS A 67 8.27 -11.27 2.65
N LEU A 68 7.37 -12.25 2.75
CA LEU A 68 7.72 -13.66 2.59
C LEU A 68 8.34 -13.97 1.21
N LEU A 69 7.97 -13.21 0.17
CA LEU A 69 8.58 -13.32 -1.17
C LEU A 69 10.10 -13.09 -1.15
N VAL A 70 10.61 -12.29 -0.20
CA VAL A 70 12.05 -12.07 -0.03
C VAL A 70 12.75 -13.36 0.40
N HIS A 71 12.12 -14.13 1.28
CA HIS A 71 12.67 -15.42 1.72
C HIS A 71 12.55 -16.51 0.66
N GLU A 72 11.63 -16.35 -0.28
CA GLU A 72 11.46 -17.24 -1.43
C GLU A 72 12.36 -16.82 -2.61
N GLY A 73 13.16 -15.76 -2.46
CA GLY A 73 13.97 -15.20 -3.54
C GLY A 73 13.14 -14.63 -4.70
N THR A 74 11.82 -14.52 -4.53
CA THR A 74 10.90 -14.04 -5.57
C THR A 74 11.06 -12.53 -5.71
N LYS A 75 11.69 -12.12 -6.80
CA LYS A 75 11.84 -10.73 -7.22
C LYS A 75 11.17 -10.51 -8.57
N TYR A 76 10.89 -9.25 -8.89
CA TYR A 76 10.38 -8.82 -10.18
C TYR A 76 11.57 -8.40 -11.06
N PRO A 77 12.02 -9.23 -12.01
CA PRO A 77 13.15 -8.91 -12.86
C PRO A 77 12.75 -7.94 -13.97
N CYS A 78 13.61 -6.98 -14.26
CA CYS A 78 13.55 -6.17 -15.47
C CYS A 78 14.12 -6.97 -16.63
N ILE A 79 13.29 -7.31 -17.61
CA ILE A 79 13.71 -8.08 -18.78
C ILE A 79 14.73 -7.33 -19.67
N LYS A 80 14.79 -6.00 -19.59
CA LYS A 80 15.69 -5.18 -20.41
C LYS A 80 17.11 -5.10 -19.85
N CYS A 81 17.29 -5.14 -18.53
CA CYS A 81 18.61 -4.94 -17.90
C CYS A 81 18.95 -5.92 -16.77
N GLY A 82 18.10 -6.91 -16.50
CA GLY A 82 18.32 -7.94 -15.48
C GLY A 82 18.18 -7.48 -14.02
N LYS A 83 18.03 -6.18 -13.75
CA LYS A 83 17.83 -5.66 -12.40
C LYS A 83 16.56 -6.21 -11.78
N SER A 84 16.64 -6.64 -10.52
CA SER A 84 15.54 -7.30 -9.81
C SER A 84 15.02 -6.46 -8.66
N PHE A 85 13.71 -6.31 -8.58
CA PHE A 85 13.03 -5.45 -7.61
C PHE A 85 12.16 -6.25 -6.66
N SER A 86 12.02 -5.78 -5.42
CA SER A 86 11.16 -6.45 -4.44
C SER A 86 9.66 -6.10 -4.61
N TRP A 87 9.33 -5.15 -5.49
CA TRP A 87 7.98 -4.62 -5.70
C TRP A 87 7.73 -4.44 -7.20
N GLU A 88 6.55 -4.84 -7.68
CA GLU A 88 6.12 -4.60 -9.07
C GLU A 88 6.10 -3.11 -9.41
N ILE A 89 5.61 -2.25 -8.50
CA ILE A 89 5.60 -0.81 -8.73
C ILE A 89 7.01 -0.24 -8.89
N SER A 90 7.98 -0.74 -8.12
CA SER A 90 9.37 -0.33 -8.25
C SER A 90 9.98 -0.81 -9.56
N LEU A 91 9.60 -2.01 -10.05
CA LEU A 91 9.98 -2.45 -11.39
C LEU A 91 9.34 -1.55 -12.47
N ARG A 92 8.05 -1.22 -12.34
CA ARG A 92 7.33 -0.35 -13.28
C ARG A 92 7.96 1.05 -13.32
N GLU A 93 8.19 1.66 -12.17
CA GLU A 93 8.87 2.95 -12.05
C GLU A 93 10.29 2.89 -12.63
N HIS A 94 11.02 1.80 -12.37
CA HIS A 94 12.32 1.58 -12.99
C HIS A 94 12.23 1.53 -14.51
N ILE A 95 11.28 0.76 -15.07
CA ILE A 95 11.11 0.66 -16.52
C ILE A 95 10.76 2.03 -17.11
N LEU A 96 9.81 2.75 -16.51
CA LEU A 96 9.37 4.05 -16.98
C LEU A 96 10.50 5.07 -16.96
N ASN A 97 11.26 5.14 -15.87
CA ASN A 97 12.34 6.13 -15.72
C ASN A 97 13.62 5.76 -16.49
N ALA A 98 14.03 4.48 -16.47
CA ALA A 98 15.33 4.04 -16.98
C ALA A 98 15.30 3.50 -18.43
N HIS A 99 14.13 3.12 -18.94
CA HIS A 99 14.00 2.51 -20.27
C HIS A 99 12.99 3.18 -21.19
N VAL A 100 12.09 4.02 -20.65
CA VAL A 100 11.12 4.80 -21.45
C VAL A 100 11.41 6.29 -21.35
N GLY A 101 11.98 6.77 -20.24
CA GLY A 101 12.30 8.19 -20.02
C GLY A 101 11.11 9.01 -19.51
N ILE A 102 10.02 8.39 -19.05
CA ILE A 102 8.88 9.09 -18.46
C ILE A 102 9.19 9.39 -17.00
N LYS A 103 9.48 10.66 -16.70
CA LYS A 103 9.58 11.19 -15.35
C LYS A 103 8.22 11.77 -14.95
N TYR A 104 7.64 11.28 -13.86
CA TYR A 104 6.46 11.91 -13.26
C TYR A 104 6.92 13.15 -12.48
N THR A 105 6.82 14.33 -13.10
CA THR A 105 6.91 15.60 -12.38
C THR A 105 5.56 15.94 -11.77
N CYS A 106 5.54 16.37 -10.51
CA CYS A 106 4.36 16.95 -9.90
C CYS A 106 4.25 18.41 -10.39
N ASN A 107 3.10 18.77 -10.98
CA ASN A 107 2.70 20.17 -11.17
C ASN A 107 1.75 20.56 -10.03
#